data_AF-M0NGW4-F1
#
_entry.id   AF-M0NGW4-F1
#
_cell.length_a   1.000
_cell.length_b   1.000
_cell.length_c   1.000
_cell.angle_alpha   90.00
_cell.angle_beta   90.00
_cell.angle_gamma   90.00
#
_symmetry.space_group_name_H-M   'P 1'
#
loop_
_entity.id
_entity.type
_entity.pdbx_description
1 polymer ?
#
loop_
_entity_poly.entity_id
_entity_poly.type
_entity_poly.pdbx_seq_one_letter_code
_entity_poly.pdbx_strand_id
1 'polypeptide(L)'
;MMPFESPQSRRQRVENAVIQLLDTDEYGNSCRYFQAGDIADSDSELTSKMAGSYLPKLADESPLESGIAIGRHTERNNSTVWVVKRGGGGGSE
;
A
#
# COMPACT_ATOMS: atom_id res chain seq x y z
N MET A 1 -1.55 19.91 -22.46
CA MET A 1 -2.77 19.73 -21.65
C MET A 1 -2.30 19.12 -20.34
N MET A 2 -2.10 19.94 -19.31
CA MET A 2 -1.73 19.44 -17.97
C MET A 2 -3.02 18.95 -17.31
N PRO A 3 -3.12 17.70 -16.80
CA PRO A 3 -4.29 17.32 -16.03
C PRO A 3 -4.32 18.17 -14.76
N PHE A 4 -5.49 18.73 -14.46
CA PHE A 4 -5.80 19.32 -13.16
C PHE A 4 -5.46 18.28 -12.08
N GLU A 5 -4.39 18.50 -11.32
CA GLU A 5 -4.16 17.81 -10.06
C GLU A 5 -5.28 18.23 -9.11
N SER A 6 -6.42 17.54 -9.19
CA SER A 6 -7.36 17.51 -8.08
C SER A 6 -6.55 17.04 -6.88
N PRO A 7 -6.67 17.66 -5.69
CA PRO A 7 -5.92 17.23 -4.53
C PRO A 7 -6.20 15.74 -4.34
N GLN A 8 -5.19 14.90 -4.58
CA GLN A 8 -5.34 13.46 -4.41
C GLN A 8 -5.84 13.24 -3.00
N SER A 9 -6.96 12.54 -2.86
CA SER A 9 -7.48 12.25 -1.53
C SER A 9 -6.39 11.54 -0.73
N ARG A 10 -6.25 11.84 0.57
CA ARG A 10 -5.21 11.22 1.43
C ARG A 10 -5.18 9.70 1.30
N ARG A 11 -6.34 9.08 1.06
CA ARG A 11 -6.48 7.66 0.70
C ARG A 11 -5.70 7.28 -0.57
N GLN A 12 -5.89 8.01 -1.67
CA GLN A 12 -5.21 7.75 -2.95
C GLN A 12 -3.70 7.95 -2.84
N ARG A 13 -3.24 8.91 -2.03
CA ARG A 13 -1.80 9.06 -1.75
C ARG A 13 -1.23 7.84 -1.03
N VAL A 14 -1.92 7.36 0.01
CA VAL A 14 -1.51 6.13 0.71
C VAL A 14 -1.50 4.94 -0.25
N GLU A 15 -2.53 4.80 -1.09
CA GLU A 15 -2.59 3.74 -2.11
C GLU A 15 -1.42 3.84 -3.11
N ASN A 16 -1.14 5.05 -3.63
CA ASN A 16 -0.05 5.28 -4.57
C ASN A 16 1.31 4.97 -3.95
N ALA A 17 1.54 5.42 -2.71
CA ALA A 17 2.75 5.11 -1.95
C ALA A 17 2.92 3.60 -1.74
N VAL A 18 1.85 2.86 -1.43
CA VAL A 18 1.88 1.39 -1.32
C VAL A 18 2.26 0.73 -2.65
N ILE A 19 1.69 1.21 -3.76
CA ILE A 19 2.00 0.71 -5.12
C ILE A 19 3.46 0.97 -5.47
N GLN A 20 3.96 2.19 -5.22
CA GLN A 20 5.35 2.55 -5.45
C GLN A 20 6.31 1.70 -4.63
N LEU A 21 5.97 1.40 -3.37
CA LEU A 21 6.78 0.53 -2.50
C LEU A 21 6.96 -0.87 -3.08
N LEU A 22 5.92 -1.39 -3.74
CA LEU A 22 5.97 -2.67 -4.43
C LEU A 22 6.70 -2.58 -5.77
N ASP A 23 6.58 -1.47 -6.49
CA ASP A 23 7.26 -1.27 -7.79
C ASP A 23 8.76 -1.00 -7.65
N THR A 24 9.18 -0.37 -6.54
CA THR A 24 10.59 -0.10 -6.19
C THR A 24 11.29 -1.34 -5.64
N ASP A 25 10.65 -2.51 -5.66
CA ASP A 25 11.30 -3.76 -5.26
C ASP A 25 12.27 -4.22 -6.37
N GLU A 26 13.57 -4.06 -6.11
CA GLU A 26 14.68 -4.47 -6.98
C GLU A 26 14.57 -5.93 -7.46
N TYR A 27 13.98 -6.80 -6.64
CA TYR A 27 13.87 -8.22 -6.91
C TYR A 27 12.59 -8.59 -7.68
N GLY A 28 11.75 -7.60 -8.00
CA GLY A 28 10.47 -7.82 -8.67
C GLY A 28 9.51 -8.70 -7.86
N ASN A 29 9.62 -8.69 -6.53
CA ASN A 29 8.76 -9.51 -5.69
C ASN A 29 7.30 -9.09 -5.88
N SER A 30 6.44 -10.06 -6.11
CA SER A 30 4.99 -9.84 -6.16
C SER A 30 4.39 -9.54 -4.79
N CYS A 31 5.18 -9.54 -3.71
CA CYS A 31 4.74 -9.20 -2.37
C CYS A 31 5.85 -8.51 -1.55
N ARG A 32 5.44 -7.55 -0.71
CA ARG A 32 6.36 -6.82 0.17
C ARG A 32 5.69 -6.51 1.51
N TYR A 33 6.46 -6.64 2.58
CA TYR A 33 6.06 -6.23 3.92
C TYR A 33 6.55 -4.80 4.18
N PHE A 34 5.70 -3.99 4.80
CA PHE A 34 6.00 -2.59 5.11
C PHE A 34 5.27 -2.16 6.38
N GLN A 35 5.78 -1.14 7.06
CA GLN A 35 5.09 -0.50 8.17
C GLN A 35 4.39 0.78 7.70
N ALA A 36 3.49 1.29 8.53
CA ALA A 36 2.89 2.60 8.28
C ALA A 36 3.94 3.73 8.23
N GLY A 37 5.11 3.52 8.84
CA GLY A 37 6.27 4.41 8.75
C GLY A 37 6.84 4.51 7.32
N ASP A 38 7.03 3.37 6.64
CA ASP A 38 7.58 3.33 5.27
C ASP A 38 6.70 4.09 4.26
N ILE A 39 5.37 4.08 4.47
CA ILE A 39 4.43 4.86 3.64
C ILE A 39 4.63 6.36 3.83
N ALA A 40 4.93 6.79 5.06
CA ALA A 40 5.20 8.20 5.35
C ALA A 40 6.56 8.66 4.84
N ASP A 41 7.52 7.73 4.65
CA ASP A 41 8.79 8.00 4.01
C ASP A 41 8.63 8.20 2.49
N SER A 42 7.69 7.47 1.88
CA SER A 42 7.41 7.54 0.44
C SER A 42 6.72 8.83 -0.01
N ASP A 43 5.90 9.46 0.84
CA ASP A 43 5.22 10.73 0.54
C ASP A 43 5.30 11.67 1.75
N SER A 44 5.97 12.82 1.57
CA SER A 44 6.19 13.82 2.62
C SER A 44 4.91 14.48 3.17
N GLU A 45 3.78 14.35 2.47
CA GLU A 45 2.48 14.81 2.93
C GLU A 45 1.73 13.72 3.73
N LEU A 46 2.23 12.49 3.74
CA LEU A 46 1.74 11.41 4.57
C LEU A 46 2.47 11.37 5.90
N THR A 47 1.76 10.86 6.91
CA THR A 47 2.33 10.57 8.23
C THR A 47 2.01 9.13 8.58
N SER A 48 2.82 8.52 9.45
CA SER A 48 2.63 7.12 9.85
C SER A 48 1.26 6.91 10.51
N LYS A 49 0.73 7.94 11.19
CA LYS A 49 -0.61 7.93 11.76
C LYS A 49 -1.70 7.95 10.69
N MET A 50 -1.53 8.74 9.62
CA MET A 50 -2.47 8.74 8.49
C MET A 50 -2.44 7.39 7.77
N ALA A 51 -1.26 6.90 7.41
CA ALA A 51 -1.09 5.58 6.78
C ALA A 51 -1.73 4.48 7.65
N GLY A 52 -1.44 4.43 8.95
CA GLY A 52 -2.04 3.47 9.87
C GLY A 52 -3.57 3.56 10.02
N SER A 53 -4.18 4.69 9.67
CA SER A 53 -5.64 4.86 9.67
C SER A 53 -6.29 4.44 8.35
N TYR A 54 -5.58 4.56 7.23
CA TYR A 54 -6.08 4.20 5.89
C TYR A 54 -5.77 2.75 5.50
N LEU A 55 -4.60 2.23 5.86
CA LEU A 55 -4.19 0.84 5.58
C LEU A 55 -5.22 -0.23 5.99
N PRO A 56 -5.86 -0.19 7.18
CA PRO A 56 -6.92 -1.15 7.52
C PRO A 56 -8.12 -1.06 6.58
N LYS A 57 -8.46 0.13 6.09
CA LYS A 57 -9.57 0.32 5.15
C LYS A 57 -9.20 -0.23 3.77
N LEU A 58 -8.00 0.07 3.29
CA LEU A 58 -7.51 -0.46 2.02
C LEU A 58 -7.38 -1.99 2.03
N ALA A 59 -7.05 -2.58 3.19
CA ALA A 59 -7.05 -4.03 3.35
C ALA A 59 -8.46 -4.64 3.32
N ASP A 60 -9.47 -3.97 3.88
CA ASP A 60 -10.88 -4.37 3.80
C ASP A 60 -11.44 -4.26 2.38
N GLU A 61 -10.98 -3.25 1.63
CA GLU A 61 -11.36 -2.98 0.24
C GLU A 61 -10.52 -3.77 -0.79
N SER A 62 -9.63 -4.65 -0.36
CA SER A 62 -8.75 -5.41 -1.25
C SER A 62 -9.48 -6.58 -1.96
N PRO A 63 -9.15 -6.90 -3.23
CA PRO A 63 -8.13 -6.26 -4.05
C PRO A 63 -8.56 -4.88 -4.56
N LEU A 64 -7.64 -3.92 -4.50
CA LEU A 64 -7.83 -2.57 -5.01
C LEU A 64 -7.94 -2.58 -6.53
N GLU A 65 -8.50 -1.49 -7.11
CA GLU A 65 -8.68 -1.36 -8.57
C GLU A 65 -7.37 -1.51 -9.37
N SER A 66 -6.23 -1.18 -8.75
CA SER A 66 -4.90 -1.37 -9.34
C SER A 66 -4.44 -2.84 -9.39
N GLY A 67 -5.28 -3.79 -8.96
CA GLY A 67 -4.97 -5.21 -8.92
C GLY A 67 -4.00 -5.57 -7.80
N ILE A 68 -3.77 -4.70 -6.82
CA ILE A 68 -2.99 -5.00 -5.62
C ILE A 68 -3.90 -5.37 -4.45
N ALA A 69 -3.46 -6.27 -3.59
CA ALA A 69 -4.15 -6.60 -2.36
C ALA A 69 -3.27 -6.25 -1.16
N ILE A 70 -3.87 -5.64 -0.15
CA ILE A 70 -3.22 -5.28 1.10
C ILE A 70 -3.76 -6.17 2.20
N GLY A 71 -2.86 -6.70 3.02
CA GLY A 71 -3.18 -7.53 4.17
C GLY A 71 -2.51 -6.98 5.44
N ARG A 72 -3.10 -7.28 6.59
CA ARG A 72 -2.48 -7.02 7.89
C ARG A 72 -1.73 -8.26 8.35
N HIS A 73 -0.49 -8.08 8.79
CA HIS A 73 0.32 -9.14 9.39
C HIS A 73 0.86 -8.67 10.74
N THR A 74 0.64 -9.46 11.79
CA THR A 74 1.16 -9.14 13.13
C THR A 74 2.36 -10.02 13.40
N GLU A 75 3.51 -9.41 13.61
CA GLU A 75 4.74 -10.13 13.94
C GLU A 75 4.70 -10.65 15.39
N ARG A 76 5.54 -11.65 15.69
CA ARG A 76 5.66 -12.24 17.04
C ARG A 76 5.99 -11.22 18.13
N ASN A 77 6.65 -10.12 17.79
CA ASN A 77 7.00 -9.05 18.73
C ASN A 77 5.87 -8.02 18.95
N ASN A 78 4.62 -8.34 18.54
CA ASN A 78 3.48 -7.43 18.58
C ASN A 78 3.57 -6.22 17.63
N SER A 79 4.57 -6.19 16.73
CA SER A 79 4.65 -5.19 15.68
C SER A 79 3.59 -5.46 14.61
N THR A 80 2.85 -4.41 14.25
CA THR A 80 1.89 -4.48 13.14
C THR A 80 2.58 -4.09 11.85
N VAL A 81 2.75 -5.05 10.96
CA VAL A 81 3.23 -4.82 9.60
C VAL A 81 2.09 -5.07 8.61
N TRP A 82 2.21 -4.46 7.45
CA TRP A 82 1.28 -4.61 6.36
C TRP A 82 1.98 -5.36 5.25
N VAL A 83 1.23 -6.16 4.51
CA VAL A 83 1.72 -6.86 3.33
C VAL A 83 0.96 -6.33 2.13
N VAL A 84 1.67 -5.88 1.12
CA VAL A 84 1.09 -5.60 -0.19
C VAL A 84 1.50 -6.72 -1.11
N LYS A 85 0.57 -7.20 -1.94
CA LYS A 85 0.84 -8.15 -2.99
C LYS A 85 0.21 -7.66 -4.30
N ARG A 86 0.91 -7.83 -5.43
CA ARG A 86 0.26 -7.80 -6.74
C ARG A 86 -0.69 -8.98 -6.76
N GLY A 87 -1.98 -8.69 -6.81
CA GLY A 87 -3.00 -9.67 -7.14
C GLY A 87 -2.69 -10.15 -8.56
N GLY A 88 -1.99 -11.28 -8.65
CA GLY A 88 -2.11 -12.10 -9.84
C GLY A 88 -3.61 -12.36 -9.99
N GLY A 89 -4.23 -11.81 -11.04
CA GLY A 89 -5.51 -12.30 -11.49
C GLY A 89 -5.41 -13.82 -11.50
N GLY A 90 -6.41 -14.50 -10.94
CA GLY A 90 -6.38 -15.95 -10.77
C GLY A 90 -5.87 -16.63 -12.04
N GLY A 91 -4.66 -17.16 -11.97
CA GLY A 91 -4.24 -18.28 -12.78
C GLY A 91 -4.77 -19.51 -12.06
N SER A 92 -5.96 -19.92 -12.46
CA SER A 92 -6.51 -21.24 -12.24
C SER A 92 -5.49 -22.34 -12.55
N GLU A 93 -5.42 -23.34 -11.68
CA GLU A 93 -5.24 -24.75 -12.02
C GLU A 93 -5.88 -25.62 -10.93
#